data_AF-D2S4V4-F1
#
_entry.id   AF-D2S4V4-F1
#
_cell.length_a   1.000
_cell.length_b   1.000
_cell.length_c   1.000
_cell.angle_alpha   90.00
_cell.angle_beta   90.00
_cell.angle_gamma   90.00
#
_symmetry.space_group_name_H-M   'P 1'
#
loop_
_entity.id
_entity.type
_entity.pdbx_description
1 polymer ?
#
loop_
_entity_poly.entity_id
_entity_poly.type
_entity_poly.pdbx_seq_one_letter_code
_entity_poly.pdbx_strand_id
1 'polypeptide(L)'
;MHSRLLAVLALLALAAGAPGPLPEAAAAWAVSGAGPATGAATVMPAGSPVAPTVSAEGVYPAARTFTVTWNTARPFGGRPATGYVLTRTATLSSAAMDTGTCRGTVTDGVPGVYVPASPGAATQTCTDSTTLYLGAVRYTVTPVHGRWVGAASAASAAVF
;
A
#
# COMPACT_ATOMS: atom_id res chain seq x y z
N MET A 1 -56.38 7.73 -26.27
CA MET A 1 -55.31 6.88 -25.70
C MET A 1 -53.95 7.02 -26.43
N HIS A 2 -53.64 8.18 -27.03
CA HIS A 2 -52.37 8.40 -27.77
C HIS A 2 -51.44 9.48 -27.16
N SER A 3 -51.92 10.29 -26.20
CA SER A 3 -51.12 11.40 -25.63
C SER A 3 -50.33 11.08 -24.36
N ARG A 4 -50.48 9.87 -23.79
CA ARG A 4 -49.73 9.48 -22.57
C ARG A 4 -48.41 8.75 -22.86
N LEU A 5 -48.25 8.19 -24.06
CA LEU A 5 -47.03 7.47 -24.45
C LEU A 5 -45.87 8.42 -24.81
N LEU A 6 -46.16 9.60 -25.38
CA LEU A 6 -45.13 10.57 -25.78
C LEU A 6 -44.45 11.24 -24.58
N ALA A 7 -45.18 11.46 -23.48
CA ALA A 7 -44.62 12.05 -22.26
C ALA A 7 -43.63 11.11 -21.52
N VAL A 8 -43.81 9.79 -21.65
CA VAL A 8 -42.93 8.80 -20.99
C VAL A 8 -41.62 8.63 -21.76
N LEU A 9 -41.65 8.68 -23.10
CA LEU A 9 -40.45 8.59 -23.94
C LEU A 9 -39.54 9.82 -23.82
N ALA A 10 -40.09 11.02 -23.55
CA ALA A 10 -39.29 12.22 -23.33
C ALA A 10 -38.54 12.23 -21.99
N LEU A 11 -39.05 11.54 -20.95
CA LEU A 11 -38.36 11.44 -19.65
C LEU A 11 -37.23 10.40 -19.63
N LEU A 12 -37.29 9.37 -20.47
CA LEU A 12 -36.27 8.32 -20.52
C LEU A 12 -34.99 8.72 -21.29
N ALA A 13 -35.04 9.81 -22.07
CA ALA A 13 -33.88 10.30 -22.83
C ALA A 13 -32.89 11.12 -21.99
N LEU A 14 -33.23 11.52 -20.74
CA LEU A 14 -32.35 12.34 -19.89
C LEU A 14 -31.47 11.55 -18.91
N ALA A 15 -31.62 10.23 -18.82
CA ALA A 15 -30.91 9.42 -17.82
C ALA A 15 -29.61 8.77 -18.35
N ALA A 16 -29.30 8.89 -19.64
CA ALA A 16 -28.07 8.36 -20.24
C ALA A 16 -26.97 9.44 -20.31
N GLY A 17 -26.71 10.10 -19.18
CA GLY A 17 -25.46 10.83 -19.01
C GLY A 17 -24.34 9.81 -18.82
N ALA A 18 -23.47 9.67 -19.82
CA ALA A 18 -22.24 8.90 -19.68
C ALA A 18 -21.51 9.35 -18.41
N PRO A 19 -20.99 8.43 -17.57
CA PRO A 19 -20.13 8.84 -16.47
C PRO A 19 -18.87 9.44 -17.11
N GLY A 20 -18.78 10.77 -17.10
CA GLY A 20 -17.52 11.45 -17.36
C GLY A 20 -16.45 10.92 -16.38
N PRO A 21 -15.16 11.00 -16.75
CA PRO A 21 -14.10 10.61 -15.84
C PRO A 21 -14.31 11.33 -14.50
N LEU A 22 -14.28 10.56 -13.41
CA LEU A 22 -14.38 11.07 -12.05
C LEU A 22 -13.42 12.27 -11.92
N PRO A 23 -13.86 13.42 -11.40
CA PRO A 23 -12.94 14.52 -11.15
C PRO A 23 -11.82 13.97 -10.26
N GLU A 24 -10.60 14.04 -10.76
CA GLU A 24 -9.40 13.80 -9.95
C GLU A 24 -9.54 14.68 -8.71
N ALA A 25 -9.44 14.08 -7.53
CA ALA A 25 -9.62 14.79 -6.27
C ALA A 25 -8.45 15.77 -6.08
N ALA A 26 -8.55 16.95 -6.69
CA ALA A 26 -7.60 18.03 -6.56
C ALA A 26 -7.99 18.87 -5.34
N ALA A 27 -7.22 18.75 -4.26
CA ALA A 27 -7.31 19.65 -3.12
C ALA A 27 -6.45 20.88 -3.38
N ALA A 28 -7.08 22.06 -3.53
CA ALA A 28 -6.40 23.35 -3.57
C ALA A 28 -6.67 24.10 -2.26
N TRP A 29 -5.61 24.51 -1.56
CA TRP A 29 -5.71 25.32 -0.35
C TRP A 29 -5.22 26.73 -0.67
N ALA A 30 -6.08 27.74 -0.44
CA ALA A 30 -5.69 29.13 -0.58
C ALA A 30 -4.79 29.54 0.60
N VAL A 31 -3.54 29.91 0.32
CA VAL A 31 -2.62 30.47 1.32
C VAL A 31 -2.63 31.99 1.16
N SER A 32 -2.87 32.73 2.25
CA SER A 32 -2.78 34.20 2.23
C SER A 32 -1.30 34.64 2.22
N GLY A 33 -0.83 35.08 1.05
CA GLY A 33 0.49 35.66 0.83
C GLY A 33 0.50 36.52 -0.45
N ALA A 34 1.45 37.45 -0.55
CA ALA A 34 1.56 38.39 -1.68
C ALA A 34 1.84 37.64 -2.99
N GLY A 35 0.79 37.39 -3.77
CA GLY A 35 0.82 36.71 -5.06
C GLY A 35 0.32 35.26 -4.97
N PRO A 36 -0.40 34.76 -5.99
CA PRO A 36 -0.85 33.37 -6.00
C PRO A 36 0.36 32.45 -6.13
N ALA A 37 0.87 31.94 -5.02
CA ALA A 37 1.72 30.77 -5.04
C ALA A 37 0.82 29.60 -5.45
N THR A 38 0.97 29.15 -6.69
CA THR A 38 0.35 27.90 -7.17
C THR A 38 1.00 26.73 -6.43
N GLY A 39 0.45 26.40 -5.25
CA GLY A 39 0.71 25.13 -4.60
C GLY A 39 0.08 24.03 -5.42
N ALA A 40 0.82 23.42 -6.35
CA ALA A 40 0.37 22.23 -7.03
C ALA A 40 0.57 21.03 -6.09
N ALA A 41 -0.50 20.29 -5.82
CA ALA A 41 -0.39 18.96 -5.24
C ALA A 41 0.38 18.09 -6.25
N THR A 42 1.59 17.68 -5.90
CA THR A 42 2.32 16.72 -6.75
C THR A 42 1.66 15.36 -6.59
N VAL A 43 1.45 14.66 -7.71
CA VAL A 43 0.98 13.27 -7.70
C VAL A 43 1.98 12.47 -6.87
N MET A 44 1.49 11.89 -5.78
CA MET A 44 2.32 11.06 -4.93
C MET A 44 2.69 9.79 -5.71
N PRO A 45 3.98 9.50 -5.92
CA PRO A 45 4.37 8.34 -6.69
C PRO A 45 3.78 7.07 -6.10
N ALA A 46 3.35 6.17 -7.00
CA ALA A 46 3.13 4.78 -6.63
C ALA A 46 4.38 4.26 -5.89
N GLY A 47 4.18 3.40 -4.88
CA GLY A 47 5.29 2.73 -4.23
C GLY A 47 6.15 1.94 -5.22
N SER A 48 7.23 1.31 -4.74
CA SER A 48 8.06 0.48 -5.62
C SER A 48 7.23 -0.72 -6.13
N PRO A 49 7.07 -0.91 -7.46
CA PRO A 49 6.37 -2.07 -7.99
C PRO A 49 7.18 -3.37 -7.83
N VAL A 50 8.47 -3.26 -7.49
CA VAL A 50 9.40 -4.39 -7.41
C VAL A 50 9.06 -5.28 -6.21
N ALA A 51 8.91 -6.58 -6.48
CA ALA A 51 8.62 -7.57 -5.44
C ALA A 51 9.79 -7.69 -4.43
N PRO A 52 9.51 -7.88 -3.14
CA PRO A 52 10.55 -8.19 -2.16
C PRO A 52 11.12 -9.58 -2.40
N THR A 53 12.38 -9.77 -2.03
CA THR A 53 13.01 -11.09 -1.92
C THR A 53 12.78 -11.65 -0.53
N VAL A 54 12.62 -12.97 -0.44
CA VAL A 54 12.31 -13.66 0.82
C VAL A 54 13.18 -14.89 0.92
N SER A 55 13.89 -15.04 2.03
CA SER A 55 14.52 -16.29 2.44
C SER A 55 13.81 -16.85 3.66
N ALA A 56 13.80 -18.18 3.79
CA ALA A 56 13.24 -18.85 4.94
C ALA A 56 14.30 -19.73 5.59
N GLU A 57 14.33 -19.71 6.91
CA GLU A 57 15.17 -20.56 7.75
C GLU A 57 14.32 -21.27 8.79
N GLY A 58 14.79 -22.42 9.26
CA GLY A 58 14.04 -23.28 10.16
C GLY A 58 13.05 -24.20 9.44
N VAL A 59 12.55 -25.19 10.18
CA VAL A 59 11.62 -26.21 9.71
C VAL A 59 10.54 -26.45 10.75
N TYR A 60 9.33 -26.71 10.29
CA TYR A 60 8.24 -27.15 11.17
C TYR A 60 8.59 -28.50 11.82
N PRO A 61 8.29 -28.73 13.12
CA PRO A 61 7.51 -27.88 14.04
C PRO A 61 8.31 -26.85 14.83
N ALA A 62 9.60 -26.67 14.57
CA ALA A 62 10.36 -25.57 15.16
C ALA A 62 9.93 -24.22 14.56
N ALA A 63 10.37 -23.12 15.18
CA ALA A 63 10.13 -21.80 14.65
C ALA A 63 10.76 -21.65 13.27
N ARG A 64 9.96 -21.13 12.34
CA ARG A 64 10.36 -20.76 11.00
C ARG A 64 10.48 -19.25 10.92
N THR A 65 11.56 -18.77 10.34
CA THR A 65 11.84 -17.33 10.19
C THR A 65 11.95 -16.98 8.73
N PHE A 66 11.14 -16.03 8.29
CA PHE A 66 11.17 -15.44 6.96
C PHE A 66 11.89 -14.09 7.04
N THR A 67 12.97 -13.95 6.28
CA THR A 67 13.69 -12.68 6.13
C THR A 67 13.26 -12.03 4.83
N VAL A 68 12.54 -10.92 4.94
CA VAL A 68 11.98 -10.18 3.81
C VAL A 68 12.90 -9.00 3.52
N THR A 69 13.33 -8.83 2.26
CA THR A 69 14.24 -7.77 1.83
C THR A 69 13.68 -7.03 0.62
N TRP A 70 13.77 -5.70 0.61
CA TRP A 70 13.29 -4.88 -0.50
C TRP A 70 14.15 -3.63 -0.71
N ASN A 71 14.05 -3.03 -1.89
CA ASN A 71 14.68 -1.75 -2.18
C ASN A 71 13.93 -0.60 -1.50
N THR A 72 14.67 0.37 -0.97
CA THR A 72 14.08 1.55 -0.33
C THR A 72 13.23 2.35 -1.32
N ALA A 73 11.95 2.53 -0.99
CA ALA A 73 11.05 3.37 -1.78
C ALA A 73 11.39 4.85 -1.56
N ARG A 74 11.35 5.65 -2.63
CA ARG A 74 11.67 7.09 -2.59
C ARG A 74 10.56 7.98 -3.17
N PRO A 75 9.36 8.01 -2.56
CA PRO A 75 8.19 8.67 -3.15
C PRO A 75 8.25 10.20 -3.17
N PHE A 76 9.01 10.88 -2.30
CA PHE A 76 8.99 12.35 -2.23
C PHE A 76 10.24 12.97 -2.85
N GLY A 77 10.30 13.01 -4.19
CA GLY A 77 11.41 13.65 -4.91
C GLY A 77 12.77 13.04 -4.55
N GLY A 78 12.83 11.73 -4.33
CA GLY A 78 14.07 11.02 -3.96
C GLY A 78 14.28 10.80 -2.46
N ARG A 79 13.43 11.38 -1.60
CA ARG A 79 13.48 11.13 -0.14
C ARG A 79 12.98 9.72 0.19
N PRO A 80 13.67 8.99 1.08
CA PRO A 80 13.25 7.65 1.47
C PRO A 80 11.92 7.66 2.23
N ALA A 81 11.15 6.59 2.08
CA ALA A 81 10.02 6.31 2.96
C ALA A 81 10.51 6.14 4.41
N THR A 82 9.70 6.61 5.37
CA THR A 82 10.05 6.56 6.80
C THR A 82 9.56 5.30 7.48
N GLY A 83 8.68 4.55 6.83
CA GLY A 83 8.20 3.26 7.31
C GLY A 83 7.64 2.40 6.19
N TYR A 84 7.28 1.17 6.54
CA TYR A 84 6.70 0.20 5.62
C TYR A 84 5.64 -0.65 6.33
N VAL A 85 4.52 -0.91 5.67
CA VAL A 85 3.56 -1.94 6.09
C VAL A 85 3.83 -3.20 5.27
N LEU A 86 4.01 -4.31 5.98
CA LEU A 86 4.15 -5.61 5.35
C LEU A 86 2.85 -6.39 5.45
N THR A 87 2.54 -7.11 4.39
CA THR A 87 1.41 -8.05 4.37
C THR A 87 1.92 -9.42 4.00
N ARG A 88 1.54 -10.42 4.80
CA ARG A 88 1.81 -11.83 4.56
C ARG A 88 0.56 -12.52 4.06
N THR A 89 0.67 -13.25 2.95
CA THR A 89 -0.36 -14.18 2.48
C THR A 89 0.18 -15.59 2.52
N ALA A 90 -0.59 -16.53 3.05
CA ALA A 90 -0.20 -17.92 3.22
C ALA A 90 -1.32 -18.85 2.72
N THR A 91 -0.96 -20.03 2.21
CA THR A 91 -1.94 -20.93 1.58
C THR A 91 -2.75 -21.76 2.59
N LEU A 92 -2.22 -21.99 3.79
CA LEU A 92 -2.85 -22.87 4.79
C LEU A 92 -3.38 -22.14 6.03
N SER A 93 -3.10 -20.84 6.15
CA SER A 93 -3.52 -20.04 7.30
C SER A 93 -3.62 -18.57 6.92
N SER A 94 -4.55 -17.85 7.54
CA SER A 94 -4.68 -16.39 7.49
C SER A 94 -4.14 -15.71 8.76
N ALA A 95 -3.37 -16.43 9.57
CA ALA A 95 -2.77 -15.90 10.79
C ALA A 95 -1.96 -14.63 10.50
N ALA A 96 -2.08 -13.65 11.40
CA ALA A 96 -1.34 -12.41 11.31
C ALA A 96 0.16 -12.61 11.59
N MET A 97 0.98 -11.65 11.17
CA MET A 97 2.38 -11.59 11.59
C MET A 97 2.43 -11.15 13.04
N ASP A 98 2.59 -12.10 13.96
CA ASP A 98 2.53 -11.85 15.40
C ASP A 98 3.93 -11.70 16.03
N THR A 99 4.97 -12.18 15.35
CA THR A 99 6.34 -12.25 15.87
C THR A 99 7.36 -11.77 14.83
N GLY A 100 8.42 -11.10 15.30
CA GLY A 100 9.44 -10.51 14.43
C GLY A 100 9.24 -9.01 14.19
N THR A 101 10.14 -8.41 13.41
CA THR A 101 10.14 -6.97 13.15
C THR A 101 9.16 -6.55 12.05
N CYS A 102 8.76 -7.47 11.16
CA CYS A 102 7.80 -7.17 10.09
C CYS A 102 6.40 -6.83 10.60
N ARG A 103 6.05 -7.23 11.83
CA ARG A 103 4.78 -6.86 12.48
C ARG A 103 4.61 -5.33 12.59
N GLY A 104 5.72 -4.61 12.76
CA GLY A 104 5.71 -3.17 12.95
C GLY A 104 5.02 -2.71 14.24
N THR A 105 4.88 -1.39 14.36
CA THR A 105 4.19 -0.71 15.46
C THR A 105 3.19 0.30 14.92
N VAL A 106 2.41 0.94 15.80
CA VAL A 106 1.59 2.08 15.41
C VAL A 106 2.49 3.32 15.32
N THR A 107 2.59 3.92 14.14
CA THR A 107 3.37 5.14 13.89
C THR A 107 2.47 6.19 13.26
N ASP A 108 2.39 7.39 13.84
CA ASP A 108 1.54 8.49 13.38
C ASP A 108 0.05 8.17 13.20
N GLY A 109 -0.44 7.10 13.84
CA GLY A 109 -1.81 6.59 13.73
C GLY A 109 -2.00 5.50 12.67
N VAL A 110 -0.94 5.13 11.93
CA VAL A 110 -0.94 4.01 10.99
C VAL A 110 -0.47 2.75 11.71
N PRO A 111 -1.27 1.67 11.78
CA PRO A 111 -0.87 0.42 12.42
C PRO A 111 0.06 -0.41 11.55
N GLY A 112 0.87 -1.26 12.18
CA GLY A 112 1.69 -2.26 11.50
C GLY A 112 2.87 -1.70 10.69
N VAL A 113 3.35 -0.50 11.08
CA VAL A 113 4.46 0.16 10.39
C VAL A 113 5.78 -0.35 10.95
N TYR A 114 6.54 -1.06 10.13
CA TYR A 114 7.96 -1.27 10.32
C TYR A 114 8.70 0.05 10.09
N VAL A 115 9.42 0.52 11.10
CA VAL A 115 10.28 1.72 11.02
C VAL A 115 11.73 1.27 10.87
N PRO A 116 12.38 1.52 9.72
CA PRO A 116 13.77 1.18 9.55
C PRO A 116 14.69 1.91 10.52
N ALA A 117 15.71 1.22 11.04
CA ALA A 117 16.77 1.86 11.81
C ALA A 117 17.58 2.86 10.96
N SER A 118 17.71 2.60 9.65
CA SER A 118 18.34 3.50 8.68
C SER A 118 17.46 3.68 7.45
N PRO A 119 16.55 4.67 7.44
CA PRO A 119 15.66 4.92 6.30
C PRO A 119 16.43 5.23 4.99
N GLY A 120 17.66 5.73 5.09
CA GLY A 120 18.49 6.08 3.94
C GLY A 120 19.20 4.91 3.24
N ALA A 121 19.17 3.70 3.82
CA ALA A 121 19.82 2.52 3.26
C ALA A 121 19.28 2.20 1.84
N ALA A 122 20.09 1.53 1.02
CA ALA A 122 19.66 1.14 -0.34
C ALA A 122 18.54 0.09 -0.30
N THR A 123 18.64 -0.84 0.65
CA THR A 123 17.67 -1.90 0.91
C THR A 123 17.21 -1.83 2.36
N GLN A 124 16.04 -2.39 2.60
CA GLN A 124 15.43 -2.56 3.91
C GLN A 124 15.14 -4.04 4.14
N THR A 125 15.14 -4.45 5.40
CA THR A 125 14.89 -5.84 5.77
C THR A 125 14.11 -5.94 7.06
N CYS A 126 13.23 -6.93 7.14
CA CYS A 126 12.57 -7.31 8.39
C CYS A 126 12.44 -8.83 8.46
N THR A 127 12.17 -9.30 9.67
CA THR A 127 11.95 -10.71 9.97
C THR A 127 10.52 -10.95 10.43
N ASP A 128 9.93 -12.03 9.94
CA ASP A 128 8.67 -12.58 10.42
C ASP A 128 8.93 -14.02 10.88
N SER A 129 8.59 -14.33 12.13
CA SER A 129 8.82 -15.66 12.69
C SER A 129 7.51 -16.28 13.11
N THR A 130 7.36 -17.59 12.92
CA THR A 130 6.15 -18.32 13.31
C THR A 130 6.45 -19.78 13.61
N THR A 131 5.67 -20.39 14.49
CA THR A 131 5.65 -21.86 14.71
C THR A 131 4.51 -22.53 13.94
N LEU A 132 3.67 -21.76 13.25
CA LEU A 132 2.56 -22.27 12.46
C LEU A 132 3.04 -22.81 11.12
N TYR A 133 2.43 -23.90 10.67
CA TYR A 133 2.63 -24.39 9.30
C TYR A 133 1.76 -23.57 8.34
N LEU A 134 2.37 -22.60 7.65
CA LEU A 134 1.68 -21.65 6.77
C LEU A 134 1.50 -22.13 5.32
N GLY A 135 2.16 -23.23 4.94
CA GLY A 135 2.25 -23.65 3.54
C GLY A 135 3.12 -22.70 2.72
N ALA A 136 2.70 -22.35 1.51
CA ALA A 136 3.41 -21.38 0.69
C ALA A 136 3.11 -19.95 1.17
N VAL A 137 4.15 -19.16 1.40
CA VAL A 137 4.07 -17.79 1.91
C VAL A 137 4.55 -16.79 0.86
N ARG A 138 3.84 -15.67 0.74
CA ARG A 138 4.24 -14.50 -0.08
C ARG A 138 4.10 -13.22 0.73
N TYR A 139 4.91 -12.23 0.38
CA TYR A 139 4.92 -10.91 1.01
C TYR A 139 4.73 -9.79 0.01
N THR A 140 4.05 -8.74 0.43
CA THR A 140 4.01 -7.42 -0.23
C THR A 140 4.48 -6.35 0.73
N VAL A 141 5.07 -5.28 0.20
CA VAL A 141 5.59 -4.17 0.99
C VAL A 141 4.94 -2.87 0.52
N THR A 142 4.44 -2.08 1.46
CA THR A 142 3.78 -0.79 1.19
C THR A 142 4.53 0.34 1.88
N PRO A 143 5.06 1.35 1.16
CA PRO A 143 5.80 2.43 1.78
C PRO A 143 4.87 3.38 2.55
N VAL A 144 5.38 3.90 3.67
CA VAL A 144 4.70 4.86 4.55
C VAL A 144 5.57 6.10 4.75
N HIS A 145 4.94 7.26 4.76
CA HIS A 145 5.58 8.53 5.10
C HIS A 145 4.62 9.41 5.90
N GLY A 146 4.88 9.55 7.20
CA GLY A 146 3.92 10.09 8.15
C GLY A 146 2.61 9.29 8.10
N ARG A 147 1.49 9.96 7.81
CA ARG A 147 0.17 9.34 7.65
C ARG A 147 -0.15 8.82 6.25
N TRP A 148 0.71 9.12 5.27
CA TRP A 148 0.49 8.65 3.91
C TRP A 148 0.94 7.20 3.77
N VAL A 149 0.10 6.40 3.12
CA VAL A 149 0.37 5.00 2.77
C VAL A 149 0.33 4.88 1.24
N GLY A 150 1.40 4.37 0.66
CA GLY A 150 1.54 4.23 -0.79
C GLY A 150 0.86 3.00 -1.36
N ALA A 151 1.16 2.71 -2.62
CA ALA A 151 0.77 1.45 -3.26
C ALA A 151 1.66 0.30 -2.79
N ALA A 152 1.07 -0.89 -2.64
CA ALA A 152 1.81 -2.11 -2.34
C ALA A 152 2.68 -2.53 -3.54
N SER A 153 3.81 -3.16 -3.24
CA SER A 153 4.65 -3.82 -4.23
C SER A 153 3.95 -5.01 -4.89
N ALA A 154 4.52 -5.53 -5.98
CA ALA A 154 4.22 -6.90 -6.40
C ALA A 154 4.51 -7.89 -5.26
N ALA A 155 3.79 -9.01 -5.26
CA ALA A 155 4.02 -10.08 -4.29
C ALA A 155 5.34 -10.80 -4.57
N SER A 156 6.03 -11.22 -3.50
CA SER A 156 7.22 -12.07 -3.61
C SER A 156 6.91 -13.39 -4.33
N ALA A 157 7.98 -14.06 -4.73
CA ALA A 157 7.92 -15.50 -5.00
C ALA A 157 7.37 -16.24 -3.78
N ALA A 158 6.68 -17.35 -4.03
CA ALA A 158 6.23 -18.24 -2.97
C ALA A 158 7.44 -18.91 -2.32
N VAL A 159 7.52 -18.84 -1.00
CA VAL A 159 8.52 -19.55 -0.20
C VAL A 159 7.79 -20.53 0.69
N PHE A 160 8.31 -21.75 0.77
CA PHE A 160 7.74 -22.82 1.59
C PHE A 160 8.39 -22.76 2.94
#